data_AF-A0A7X3RE39-F1
#
_entry.id   AF-A0A7X3RE39-F1
#
_cell.length_a   1.000
_cell.length_b   1.000
_cell.length_c   1.000
_cell.angle_alpha   90.00
_cell.angle_beta   90.00
_cell.angle_gamma   90.00
#
_symmetry.space_group_name_H-M   'P 1'
#
loop_
_entity.id
_entity.type
_entity.pdbx_description
1 polymer ?
#
loop_
_entity_poly.entity_id
_entity_poly.type
_entity_poly.pdbx_seq_one_letter_code
_entity_poly.pdbx_strand_id
1 'polypeptide(L)'
;MKLLRDVIRTCIGCQGKFPQRILIRFVGQKDSTLQIDNEKKLDGRGAYVCRAETCILKAFKSPRRINSLLRTQLTHAVIEQFEKKLLQWAKESDNTTRKKEVLL
;
A
#
# COMPACT_ATOMS: atom_id res chain seq x y z
N MET A 1 -2.37 27.62 -14.30
CA MET A 1 -2.38 26.48 -13.35
C MET A 1 -2.54 25.19 -14.17
N LYS A 2 -1.53 24.31 -14.22
CA LYS A 2 -1.61 23.08 -15.02
C LYS A 2 -2.63 22.15 -14.35
N LEU A 3 -3.72 21.80 -15.03
CA LEU A 3 -4.65 20.77 -14.58
C LEU A 3 -3.84 19.49 -14.35
N LEU A 4 -3.61 19.13 -13.10
CA LEU A 4 -2.90 17.90 -12.73
C LEU A 4 -3.80 16.74 -13.10
N ARG A 5 -3.54 16.13 -14.25
CA ARG A 5 -4.16 14.87 -14.65
C ARG A 5 -3.81 13.85 -13.58
N ASP A 6 -4.82 13.20 -13.01
CA ASP A 6 -4.60 12.25 -11.93
C ASP A 6 -3.60 11.17 -12.34
N VAL A 7 -2.52 11.05 -11.58
CA VAL A 7 -1.52 9.99 -11.82
C VAL A 7 -2.21 8.66 -11.56
N ILE A 8 -2.34 7.84 -12.61
CA ILE A 8 -2.96 6.52 -12.50
C ILE A 8 -1.90 5.48 -12.11
N ARG A 9 -2.26 4.60 -11.19
CA ARG A 9 -1.43 3.48 -10.71
C ARG A 9 -2.23 2.20 -10.71
N THR A 10 -1.53 1.08 -10.73
CA THR A 10 -2.13 -0.26 -10.72
C THR A 10 -2.07 -0.84 -9.31
N CYS A 11 -3.21 -1.34 -8.82
CA CYS A 11 -3.25 -2.11 -7.58
C CYS A 11 -2.62 -3.50 -7.80
N ILE A 12 -1.66 -3.89 -6.97
CA ILE A 12 -1.01 -5.20 -7.11
C ILE A 12 -1.90 -6.37 -6.67
N GLY A 13 -2.97 -6.11 -5.92
CA GLY A 13 -3.96 -7.12 -5.50
C GLY A 13 -4.96 -7.46 -6.60
N CYS A 14 -5.72 -6.47 -7.08
CA CYS A 14 -6.78 -6.67 -8.07
C CYS A 14 -6.39 -6.34 -9.53
N GLN A 15 -5.20 -5.81 -9.79
CA GLN A 15 -4.73 -5.34 -11.11
C GLN A 15 -5.54 -4.18 -11.73
N GLY A 16 -6.52 -3.62 -11.02
CA GLY A 16 -7.24 -2.44 -11.47
C GLY A 16 -6.37 -1.18 -11.51
N LYS A 17 -6.76 -0.23 -12.37
CA LYS A 17 -6.12 1.08 -12.54
C LYS A 17 -6.92 2.16 -11.79
N PHE A 18 -6.25 2.90 -10.91
CA PHE A 18 -6.90 3.86 -10.02
C PHE A 18 -6.10 5.16 -9.90
N PRO A 19 -6.74 6.30 -9.57
CA PRO A 19 -6.03 7.49 -9.14
C PRO A 19 -5.10 7.19 -7.97
N GLN A 20 -3.85 7.64 -8.04
CA GLN A 20 -2.82 7.36 -7.04
C GLN A 20 -3.26 7.73 -5.62
N ARG A 21 -4.04 8.81 -5.47
CA ARG A 21 -4.51 9.33 -4.17
C ARG A 21 -5.44 8.38 -3.40
N ILE A 22 -6.06 7.41 -4.08
CA ILE A 22 -6.98 6.44 -3.45
C ILE A 22 -6.33 5.08 -3.15
N LEU A 23 -5.06 4.89 -3.55
CA LEU A 23 -4.30 3.69 -3.26
C LEU A 23 -3.38 3.92 -2.06
N ILE A 24 -3.07 2.85 -1.33
CA ILE A 24 -2.02 2.85 -0.32
C ILE A 24 -0.70 2.55 -1.02
N ARG A 25 0.29 3.44 -0.86
CA ARG A 25 1.67 3.16 -1.29
C ARG A 25 2.43 2.50 -0.15
N PHE A 26 3.26 1.53 -0.49
CA PHE A 26 4.27 1.00 0.41
C PHE A 26 5.58 0.78 -0.33
N VAL A 27 6.68 0.78 0.40
CA VAL A 27 8.05 0.72 -0.14
C VAL A 27 8.87 -0.38 0.53
N GLY A 28 9.74 -1.01 -0.26
CA GLY A 28 10.83 -1.83 0.25
C GLY A 28 12.04 -0.96 0.52
N GLN A 29 12.60 -1.06 1.72
CA GLN A 29 13.77 -0.30 2.16
C GLN A 29 15.06 -1.12 2.02
N LYS A 30 16.21 -0.45 2.09
CA LYS A 30 17.54 -1.07 1.94
C LYS A 30 17.90 -2.05 3.07
N ASP A 31 17.28 -1.88 4.23
CA ASP A 31 17.43 -2.72 5.42
C ASP A 31 16.51 -3.95 5.40
N SER A 32 15.96 -4.30 4.23
CA SER A 32 15.01 -5.40 4.07
C SER A 32 13.75 -5.25 4.94
N THR A 33 13.27 -4.01 5.11
CA THR A 33 11.97 -3.73 5.73
C THR A 33 10.91 -3.25 4.73
N LEU A 34 9.65 -3.30 5.16
CA LEU A 34 8.51 -2.74 4.44
C LEU A 34 7.87 -1.61 5.23
N GLN A 35 7.56 -0.49 4.55
CA GLN A 35 6.95 0.67 5.18
C GLN A 35 5.81 1.25 4.34
N ILE A 36 4.76 1.73 5.02
CA ILE A 36 3.65 2.47 4.41
C ILE A 36 4.14 3.88 4.08
N ASP A 37 3.85 4.37 2.88
CA ASP A 37 4.32 5.69 2.43
C ASP A 37 3.26 6.47 1.65
N ASN A 38 2.17 6.83 2.32
CA ASN A 38 1.09 7.60 1.70
C ASN A 38 1.50 9.02 1.31
N GLU A 39 2.48 9.61 2.01
CA GLU A 39 3.01 10.94 1.67
C GLU A 39 3.96 10.92 0.46
N LYS A 40 4.47 9.73 0.11
CA LYS A 40 5.42 9.49 -1.00
C LYS A 40 6.77 10.17 -0.76
N LYS A 41 7.22 10.15 0.49
CA LYS A 41 8.48 10.77 0.92
C LYS A 41 9.58 9.74 1.15
N LEU A 42 9.25 8.45 1.19
CA LEU A 42 10.23 7.41 1.41
C LEU A 42 10.88 7.00 0.09
N ASP A 43 12.20 6.94 0.14
CA ASP A 43 13.04 6.42 -0.93
C ASP A 43 12.79 4.92 -1.16
N GLY A 44 13.15 4.46 -2.36
CA GLY A 44 13.04 3.06 -2.75
C GLY A 44 11.89 2.77 -3.72
N ARG A 45 11.83 1.51 -4.18
CA ARG A 45 10.79 1.05 -5.09
C ARG A 45 9.49 0.92 -4.31
N GLY A 46 8.43 1.54 -4.83
CA GLY A 46 7.11 1.50 -4.22
C GLY A 46 6.13 0.68 -5.05
N ALA A 47 5.23 0.01 -4.35
CA ALA A 47 4.06 -0.63 -4.93
C ALA A 47 2.78 -0.02 -4.35
N TYR A 48 1.65 -0.29 -5.01
CA TYR A 48 0.35 0.28 -4.65
C TYR A 48 -0.68 -0.81 -4.48
N VAL A 49 -1.55 -0.66 -3.48
CA VAL A 49 -2.66 -1.58 -3.22
C VAL A 49 -3.92 -0.81 -2.84
N CYS A 50 -5.09 -1.34 -3.20
CA CYS A 50 -6.36 -0.78 -2.75
C CYS A 50 -6.51 -0.93 -1.23
N ARG A 51 -7.31 -0.07 -0.60
CA ARG A 51 -7.64 -0.16 0.84
C ARG A 51 -8.44 -1.41 1.21
N ALA A 52 -9.13 -2.02 0.24
CA ALA A 52 -9.94 -3.21 0.47
C ALA A 52 -9.10 -4.37 1.02
N GLU A 53 -9.56 -4.99 2.11
CA GLU A 53 -8.93 -6.14 2.75
C GLU A 53 -8.62 -7.26 1.75
N THR A 54 -9.55 -7.56 0.84
CA THR A 54 -9.35 -8.57 -0.22
C THR A 54 -8.19 -8.26 -1.15
N CYS A 55 -7.88 -6.98 -1.41
CA CYS A 55 -6.74 -6.58 -2.22
C CYS A 55 -5.43 -6.71 -1.46
N ILE A 56 -5.42 -6.40 -0.17
CA ILE A 56 -4.25 -6.56 0.70
C ILE A 56 -3.89 -8.05 0.80
N LEU A 57 -4.85 -8.91 1.16
CA LEU A 57 -4.62 -10.36 1.24
C LEU A 57 -4.11 -10.95 -0.09
N LYS A 58 -4.69 -10.53 -1.22
CA LYS A 58 -4.22 -10.97 -2.56
C LYS A 58 -2.81 -10.47 -2.89
N ALA A 59 -2.47 -9.26 -2.48
CA ALA A 59 -1.18 -8.63 -2.75
C ALA A 59 -0.04 -9.39 -2.07
N PHE A 60 -0.22 -9.82 -0.82
CA PHE A 60 0.82 -10.41 0.01
C PHE A 60 0.85 -11.95 0.01
N LYS A 61 -0.13 -12.61 -0.63
CA LYS A 61 -0.19 -14.08 -0.78
C LYS A 61 1.11 -14.73 -1.29
N SER A 62 1.92 -14.02 -2.09
CA SER A 62 3.19 -14.54 -2.62
C SER A 62 4.38 -13.65 -2.23
N PRO A 63 5.20 -14.08 -1.26
CA PRO A 63 6.40 -13.34 -0.86
C PRO A 63 7.40 -13.11 -2.00
N ARG A 64 7.58 -14.10 -2.88
CA ARG A 64 8.43 -14.00 -4.08
C ARG A 64 7.99 -12.86 -4.99
N ARG A 65 6.69 -12.65 -5.15
CA ARG A 65 6.15 -11.56 -5.97
C ARG A 65 6.48 -10.19 -5.38
N ILE A 66 6.35 -10.03 -4.05
CA ILE A 66 6.70 -8.79 -3.35
C ILE A 66 8.18 -8.45 -3.54
N ASN A 67 9.06 -9.43 -3.30
CA ASN A 67 10.51 -9.27 -3.50
C ASN A 67 10.87 -8.87 -4.94
N SER A 68 10.23 -9.47 -5.94
CA SER A 68 10.44 -9.12 -7.35
C SER A 68 10.01 -7.69 -7.67
N LEU A 69 8.81 -7.28 -7.22
CA LEU A 69 8.25 -5.95 -7.48
C LEU A 69 9.11 -4.84 -6.84
N LEU A 70 9.51 -5.04 -5.60
CA LEU A 70 10.26 -4.06 -4.82
C LEU A 70 11.78 -4.15 -5.05
N ARG A 71 12.25 -5.22 -5.71
CA ARG A 71 13.68 -5.57 -5.84
C ARG A 71 14.42 -5.56 -4.51
N THR A 72 13.82 -6.21 -3.52
CA THR A 72 14.38 -6.39 -2.17
C THR A 72 14.36 -7.87 -1.79
N GLN A 73 15.15 -8.24 -0.77
CA GLN A 73 15.17 -9.59 -0.21
C GLN A 73 14.55 -9.58 1.18
N LEU A 74 13.22 -9.58 1.22
CA LEU A 74 12.43 -9.64 2.44
C LEU A 74 12.19 -11.10 2.85
N THR A 75 12.27 -11.36 4.14
CA THR A 75 11.87 -12.65 4.70
C THR A 75 10.35 -12.78 4.72
N HIS A 76 9.85 -14.02 4.82
CA HIS A 76 8.41 -14.26 4.99
C HIS A 76 7.87 -13.57 6.24
N ALA A 77 8.61 -13.59 7.35
CA ALA A 77 8.20 -12.95 8.60
C ALA A 77 8.01 -11.44 8.46
N VAL A 78 8.92 -10.74 7.76
CA VAL A 78 8.78 -9.30 7.50
C VAL A 78 7.54 -9.00 6.68
N ILE A 79 7.30 -9.81 5.64
CA ILE A 79 6.14 -9.62 4.76
C ILE A 79 4.82 -9.85 5.52
N GLU A 80 4.74 -10.93 6.30
CA GLU A 80 3.54 -11.27 7.08
C GLU A 80 3.26 -10.22 8.17
N GLN A 81 4.28 -9.75 8.87
CA GLN A 81 4.14 -8.67 9.86
C GLN A 81 3.67 -7.38 9.21
N PHE A 82 4.21 -7.05 8.02
CA PHE A 82 3.78 -5.88 7.28
C PHE A 82 2.32 -5.99 6.80
N GLU A 83 1.90 -7.15 6.30
CA GLU A 83 0.52 -7.40 5.88
C GLU A 83 -0.46 -7.15 7.04
N LYS A 84 -0.18 -7.71 8.23
CA LYS A 84 -0.99 -7.49 9.44
C LYS A 84 -1.06 -6.00 9.81
N LYS A 85 0.09 -5.32 9.80
CA LYS A 85 0.17 -3.87 10.06
C LYS A 85 -0.66 -3.07 9.05
N LEU A 86 -0.58 -3.42 7.77
CA LEU A 86 -1.30 -2.72 6.70
C LEU A 86 -2.81 -2.91 6.79
N LEU A 87 -3.27 -4.13 7.13
CA LEU A 87 -4.68 -4.43 7.39
C LEU A 87 -5.21 -3.59 8.55
N GLN A 88 -4.46 -3.50 9.65
CA GLN A 88 -4.84 -2.69 10.80
C GLN A 88 -4.91 -1.20 10.44
N TRP A 89 -3.88 -0.70 9.76
CA TRP A 89 -3.82 0.69 9.31
C TRP A 89 -5.00 1.06 8.39
N ALA A 90 -5.39 0.16 7.49
CA ALA A 90 -6.54 0.36 6.60
C ALA A 90 -7.86 0.48 7.39
N LYS A 91 -8.07 -0.39 8.39
CA LYS A 91 -9.27 -0.36 9.26
C LYS A 91 -9.35 0.91 10.10
N GLU A 92 -8.23 1.36 10.67
CA GLU A 92 -8.18 2.58 11.48
C GLU A 92 -8.45 3.84 10.66
N SER A 93 -7.89 3.91 9.44
CA SER A 93 -8.06 5.04 8.54
C SER A 93 -9.51 5.21 8.07
N ASP A 94 -10.23 4.10 7.85
CA ASP A 94 -11.65 4.11 7.53
C ASP A 94 -12.48 4.60 8.74
N ASN A 95 -12.13 4.19 9.96
CA ASN A 95 -12.81 4.63 11.18
C ASN A 95 -12.61 6.12 11.48
N THR A 96 -11.41 6.67 11.24
CA THR A 96 -11.16 8.11 11.37
C THR A 96 -11.96 8.93 10.36
N THR A 97 -12.09 8.42 9.13
CA THR A 97 -12.89 9.06 8.07
C THR A 97 -14.38 9.08 8.47
N ARG A 98 -14.92 7.93 8.90
CA ARG A 98 -16.32 7.82 9.37
C ARG A 98 -16.62 8.68 10.59
N LYS A 99 -15.70 8.76 11.57
CA LYS A 99 -15.89 9.63 12.74
C LYS A 99 -15.93 11.11 12.35
N LYS A 100 -15.16 11.55 11.35
CA LYS A 100 -15.23 12.93 10.85
C LYS A 100 -16.52 13.22 10.08
N GLU A 101 -17.03 12.27 9.31
CA GLU A 101 -18.31 12.41 8.59
C GLU A 101 -19.53 12.44 9.52
N VAL A 102 -19.45 11.80 10.69
CA VAL A 102 -20.55 11.77 11.69
C VAL A 102 -20.51 12.97 12.65
N LEU A 103 -19.38 13.67 12.79
CA LEU A 103 -19.23 14.87 13.63
C LEU A 103 -19.45 16.20 12.87
N LEU A 104 -19.81 16.15 11.59
CA LEU A 104 -20.21 17.27 10.75
C LEU A 104 -21.73 17.24 10.52
#